data_AF-A0A966SH27-F1
#
_entry.id   AF-A0A966SH27-F1
#
_cell.length_a   1.000
_cell.length_b   1.000
_cell.length_c   1.000
_cell.angle_alpha   90.00
_cell.angle_beta   90.00
_cell.angle_gamma   90.00
#
_symmetry.space_group_name_H-M   'P 1'
#
loop_
_entity.id
_entity.type
_entity.pdbx_description
1 polymer ?
#
loop_
_entity_poly.entity_id
_entity_poly.type
_entity_poly.pdbx_seq_one_letter_code
_entity_poly.pdbx_strand_id
1 'polypeptide(L)' 'MTSANLAADAAPWAACEATSRGRRHPEPPPQLRGEFQRDRDRIVHSNAFRRLVYKTQVFVNHEGDL' A
#
# COMPACT_ATOMS: atom_id res chain seq x y z
N MET A 1 -15.54 9.44 -17.24
CA MET A 1 -15.18 8.93 -15.90
C MET A 1 -14.95 7.43 -16.01
N THR A 2 -13.91 7.02 -16.76
CA THR A 2 -13.63 5.62 -17.03
C THR A 2 -12.40 5.26 -16.20
N SER A 3 -12.60 4.37 -15.24
CA SER A 3 -11.54 3.80 -14.41
C SER A 3 -10.49 3.21 -15.33
N ALA A 4 -9.32 3.84 -15.43
CA ALA A 4 -8.21 3.33 -16.21
C ALA A 4 -7.85 1.94 -15.66
N ASN A 5 -7.98 0.93 -16.51
CA ASN A 5 -7.71 -0.45 -16.18
C ASN A 5 -6.18 -0.60 -16.04
N LEU A 6 -5.64 -0.37 -14.83
CA LEU A 6 -4.20 -0.50 -14.55
C LEU A 6 -3.63 -1.87 -14.96
N ALA A 7 -4.49 -2.89 -15.07
CA ALA A 7 -4.11 -4.24 -15.45
C ALA A 7 -3.76 -4.41 -16.94
N ALA A 8 -4.21 -3.51 -17.83
CA ALA A 8 -4.05 -3.70 -19.28
C ALA A 8 -2.60 -3.52 -19.76
N ASP A 9 -1.78 -2.76 -19.03
CA ASP A 9 -0.35 -2.52 -19.34
C ASP A 9 0.61 -3.24 -18.38
N ALA A 10 0.09 -4.10 -17.50
CA ALA A 10 0.93 -4.84 -16.57
C ALA A 10 1.62 -6.01 -17.30
N ALA A 11 2.91 -6.22 -17.01
CA ALA A 11 3.64 -7.37 -17.56
C ALA A 11 2.94 -8.70 -17.20
N PRO A 12 3.06 -9.77 -18.01
CA PRO A 12 2.37 -11.05 -17.76
C PRO A 12 2.67 -11.69 -16.39
N TRP A 13 3.81 -11.35 -15.81
CA TRP A 13 4.27 -11.82 -14.50
C TRP A 13 4.00 -10.82 -13.36
N ALA A 14 3.27 -9.73 -13.61
CA ALA A 14 2.91 -8.77 -12.58
C ALA A 14 1.91 -9.37 -11.58
N ALA A 15 2.03 -8.97 -10.32
CA ALA A 15 1.02 -9.30 -9.30
C ALA A 15 -0.29 -8.58 -9.64
N CYS A 16 -1.41 -9.32 -9.58
CA CYS A 16 -2.75 -8.80 -9.87
C CYS A 16 -3.70 -9.11 -8.71
N GLU A 17 -4.63 -8.20 -8.44
CA GLU A 17 -5.65 -8.39 -7.39
C GLU A 17 -6.52 -9.62 -7.65
N ALA A 18 -6.81 -9.91 -8.92
CA ALA A 18 -7.63 -11.05 -9.33
C ALA A 18 -7.01 -12.42 -8.98
N THR A 19 -5.69 -12.49 -8.85
CA THR A 19 -4.96 -13.72 -8.49
C THR A 19 -4.44 -13.69 -7.04
N SER A 20 -4.85 -12.70 -6.26
CA SER A 20 -4.50 -12.60 -4.84
C SER A 20 -5.05 -13.79 -4.05
N ARG A 21 -4.29 -14.23 -3.04
CA ARG A 21 -4.74 -15.26 -2.07
C ARG A 21 -5.79 -14.75 -1.09
N GLY A 22 -6.12 -13.45 -1.15
CA GLY A 22 -7.06 -12.81 -0.24
C GLY A 22 -6.51 -12.60 1.18
N ARG A 23 -7.41 -12.42 2.14
CA ARG A 23 -7.07 -12.05 3.53
C ARG A 23 -7.27 -13.22 4.47
N ARG A 24 -6.42 -13.29 5.51
CA ARG A 24 -6.55 -14.27 6.60
C ARG A 24 -7.88 -14.15 7.33
N HIS A 25 -8.34 -12.92 7.53
CA HIS A 25 -9.62 -12.63 8.17
C HIS A 25 -10.60 -12.14 7.08
N PRO A 26 -11.78 -12.75 6.94
CA PRO A 26 -12.77 -12.31 5.96
C PRO A 26 -13.21 -10.88 6.22
N GLU A 27 -13.28 -10.09 5.17
CA GLU A 27 -13.74 -8.70 5.22
C GLU A 27 -14.59 -8.39 3.99
N PRO A 28 -15.58 -7.48 4.08
CA PRO A 28 -16.33 -7.05 2.91
C PRO A 28 -15.42 -6.42 1.85
N PRO A 29 -15.72 -6.59 0.54
CA PRO A 29 -14.97 -5.95 -0.52
C PRO A 29 -15.00 -4.40 -0.41
N PRO A 30 -13.89 -3.72 -0.76
CA PRO A 30 -13.83 -2.26 -0.80
C PRO A 30 -14.73 -1.72 -1.92
N GLN A 31 -15.39 -0.60 -1.67
CA GLN A 31 -16.39 -0.03 -2.58
C GLN A 31 -15.79 0.81 -3.73
N LEU A 32 -14.68 1.53 -3.46
CA LEU A 32 -14.12 2.54 -4.36
C LEU A 32 -12.64 2.33 -4.68
N ARG A 33 -12.01 1.30 -4.10
CA ARG A 33 -10.56 1.07 -4.13
C ARG A 33 -10.30 -0.38 -4.47
N GLY A 34 -9.20 -0.65 -5.17
CA GLY A 34 -8.68 -2.01 -5.31
C GLY A 34 -8.20 -2.58 -3.97
N GLU A 35 -8.09 -3.91 -3.87
CA GLU A 35 -7.58 -4.58 -2.67
C GLU A 35 -6.16 -4.13 -2.31
N PHE A 36 -5.28 -3.92 -3.29
CA PHE A 36 -3.92 -3.43 -3.04
C PHE A 36 -3.89 -1.95 -2.66
N GLN A 37 -4.82 -1.15 -3.20
CA GLN A 37 -4.98 0.24 -2.77
C GLN A 37 -5.45 0.33 -1.32
N ARG A 38 -6.43 -0.50 -0.92
CA ARG A 38 -6.88 -0.63 0.47
C ARG A 38 -5.73 -0.98 1.42
N ASP A 39 -4.84 -1.88 1.02
CA ASP A 39 -3.65 -2.25 1.81
C ASP A 39 -2.66 -1.10 1.94
N ARG A 40 -2.37 -0.40 0.85
CA ARG A 40 -1.53 0.79 0.87
C ARG A 40 -2.07 1.80 1.88
N ASP A 41 -3.36 2.07 1.87
CA ASP A 41 -3.95 3.04 2.78
C ASP A 41 -3.84 2.61 4.24
N ARG A 42 -4.06 1.32 4.55
CA ARG A 42 -3.85 0.80 5.90
C ARG A 42 -2.42 1.00 6.40
N ILE A 43 -1.45 0.72 5.54
CA ILE A 43 -0.02 0.85 5.87
C ILE A 43 0.31 2.33 6.13
N VAL A 44 -0.04 3.21 5.19
CA VAL A 44 0.27 4.65 5.25
C VAL A 44 -0.34 5.32 6.48
N HIS A 45 -1.54 4.92 6.90
CA HIS A 45 -2.21 5.52 8.06
C HIS A 45 -1.87 4.84 9.40
N SER A 46 -1.06 3.77 9.38
CA SER A 46 -0.69 3.06 10.60
C SER A 46 0.20 3.90 11.54
N ASN A 47 0.10 3.67 12.86
CA ASN A 47 0.97 4.33 13.84
C ASN A 47 2.45 3.95 13.61
N ALA A 48 2.71 2.67 13.30
CA ALA A 48 4.06 2.19 13.02
C ALA A 48 4.72 2.94 11.85
N PHE A 49 3.99 3.16 10.76
CA PHE A 49 4.49 3.93 9.60
C PHE A 49 4.74 5.40 9.98
N ARG A 50 3.82 6.05 10.70
CA ARG A 50 4.00 7.44 11.17
C ARG A 50 5.26 7.62 12.03
N ARG A 51 5.59 6.64 12.87
CA ARG A 51 6.80 6.68 13.71
C ARG A 51 8.09 6.60 12.91
N LEU A 52 8.06 6.17 11.64
CA LEU A 52 9.25 6.09 10.81
C LEU A 52 9.86 7.46 10.52
N VAL A 53 9.09 8.56 10.55
CA VAL A 53 9.63 9.92 10.37
C VAL A 53 10.67 10.29 11.43
N TYR A 54 10.59 9.66 12.61
CA TYR A 54 11.52 9.87 13.72
C TYR A 54 12.53 8.72 13.86
N LYS A 55 12.57 7.80 12.89
CA LYS A 55 13.58 6.74 12.83
C LYS A 55 14.50 7.02 11.67
N THR A 56 15.78 6.80 11.92
CA THR A 56 16.78 6.98 10.90
C THR A 56 17.06 5.69 10.15
N GLN A 57 17.57 5.83 8.93
CA GLN A 57 18.15 4.74 8.18
C GLN A 57 19.67 4.95 8.13
N VAL A 58 20.43 3.99 8.65
CA VAL A 58 21.91 3.94 8.66
C VAL A 58 22.60 5.00 9.54
N PHE A 59 22.20 6.27 9.49
CA PHE A 59 22.82 7.36 10.27
C PHE A 59 21.93 7.84 11.40
N VAL A 60 22.39 8.75 12.27
CA VAL A 60 21.53 9.39 13.29
C VAL A 60 21.07 10.73 12.75
N ASN A 61 19.83 11.14 13.05
CA ASN A 61 19.33 12.46 12.65
C ASN A 61 20.13 13.50 13.42
N HIS A 62 20.79 14.41 12.69
CA HIS A 62 21.39 15.60 13.27
C HIS A 62 20.30 16.69 13.29
N GLU A 63 20.40 17.67 14.20
CA GLU A 63 19.30 18.59 14.57
C GLU A 63 18.72 19.47 13.42
N GLY A 64 19.16 19.31 12.17
CA GLY A 64 18.70 20.08 10.99
C GLY A 64 17.95 19.29 9.91
N ASP A 65 17.69 17.99 10.09
CA ASP A 65 17.10 17.13 9.03
C ASP A 65 15.57 16.91 9.15
N LEU A 66 14.87 17.71 9.98
CA LEU A 66 13.41 17.66 10.14
C LEU A 66 12.70 18.86 9.51
#